data_AF-A0A6L3T445-F1
#
_entry.id   AF-A0A6L3T445-F1
#
_cell.length_a   1.000
_cell.length_b   1.000
_cell.length_c   1.000
_cell.angle_alpha   90.00
_cell.angle_beta   90.00
_cell.angle_gamma   90.00
#
_symmetry.space_group_name_H-M   'P 1'
#
loop_
_entity.id
_entity.type
_entity.pdbx_description
1 polymer ?
#
loop_
_entity_poly.entity_id
_entity_poly.type
_entity_poly.pdbx_seq_one_letter_code
_entity_poly.pdbx_strand_id
1 'polypeptide(L)'
;MNRSWLLAYGLILTALAGYIDALGFIRLGGLYTSFMSGNTTQLSVALGHRDFAHAVLPALLIFAFFLGATLGGGLSVVTAPRWAMPVVLAFEALTVLGALSIGLTTPDLGLASLFMALAMGAQNAVLVQVQGFRAGTTFVTGALFSFGQKVALALSRRGPRYGWVGDGAVWLALLAGAATGTVVYDRIGLVALVVPATITATLSIGAAVVIARRPEPVQASP
;
A
#
# COMPACT_ATOMS: atom_id res chain seq x y z
N MET A 1 19.56 -1.54 5.59
CA MET A 1 18.59 -1.81 6.68
C MET A 1 18.77 -3.25 7.16
N ASN A 2 18.48 -3.60 8.43
CA ASN A 2 18.43 -5.03 8.81
C ASN A 2 17.08 -5.64 8.41
N ARG A 3 16.98 -6.98 8.44
CA ARG A 3 15.76 -7.70 8.03
C ARG A 3 14.54 -7.35 8.87
N SER A 4 14.69 -7.22 10.19
CA SER A 4 13.58 -6.91 11.10
C SER A 4 12.96 -5.53 10.83
N TRP A 5 13.77 -4.54 10.49
CA TRP A 5 13.30 -3.21 10.09
C TRP A 5 12.48 -3.27 8.80
N LEU A 6 12.94 -4.02 7.80
CA LEU A 6 12.20 -4.18 6.53
C LEU A 6 10.85 -4.87 6.74
N LEU A 7 10.79 -5.87 7.64
CA LEU A 7 9.53 -6.53 8.00
C LEU A 7 8.58 -5.57 8.71
N ALA A 8 9.08 -4.76 9.66
CA ALA A 8 8.27 -3.77 10.37
C ALA A 8 7.69 -2.73 9.40
N TYR A 9 8.50 -2.20 8.48
CA TYR A 9 8.04 -1.29 7.43
C TYR A 9 6.98 -1.96 6.55
N GLY A 10 7.23 -3.19 6.09
CA GLY A 10 6.26 -3.93 5.27
C GLY A 10 4.90 -4.12 5.96
N LEU A 11 4.91 -4.44 7.26
CA LEU A 11 3.68 -4.58 8.05
C LEU A 11 2.96 -3.25 8.24
N ILE A 12 3.68 -2.18 8.57
CA ILE A 12 3.08 -0.85 8.74
C ILE A 12 2.45 -0.38 7.42
N LEU A 13 3.18 -0.46 6.31
CA LEU A 13 2.68 -0.08 4.99
C LEU A 13 1.50 -0.95 4.54
N THR A 14 1.50 -2.24 4.90
CA THR A 14 0.33 -3.10 4.67
C THR A 14 -0.89 -2.62 5.48
N ALA A 15 -0.70 -2.23 6.74
CA ALA A 15 -1.78 -1.65 7.54
C ALA A 15 -2.26 -0.31 6.96
N LEU A 16 -1.35 0.57 6.53
CA LEU A 16 -1.71 1.83 5.89
C LEU A 16 -2.50 1.63 4.59
N ALA A 17 -2.15 0.60 3.83
CA ALA A 17 -2.90 0.26 2.62
C ALA A 17 -4.34 -0.18 2.93
N GLY A 18 -4.52 -1.01 3.96
CA GLY A 18 -5.84 -1.40 4.44
C GLY A 18 -6.65 -0.20 4.95
N TYR A 19 -5.99 0.71 5.67
CA TYR A 19 -6.56 1.96 6.14
C TYR A 19 -7.07 2.82 4.98
N ILE A 20 -6.22 3.13 4.00
CA ILE A 20 -6.57 3.96 2.84
C ILE A 20 -7.65 3.27 1.99
N ASP A 21 -7.63 1.94 1.86
CA ASP A 21 -8.69 1.21 1.17
C ASP A 21 -10.03 1.32 1.88
N ALA A 22 -10.09 1.29 3.21
CA ALA A 22 -11.34 1.51 3.94
C ALA A 22 -11.90 2.92 3.68
N LEU A 23 -11.03 3.94 3.70
CA LEU A 23 -11.39 5.33 3.37
C LEU A 23 -11.94 5.44 1.95
N GLY A 24 -11.25 4.85 0.98
CA GLY A 24 -11.67 4.81 -0.42
C GLY A 24 -12.98 4.06 -0.61
N PHE A 25 -13.14 2.90 0.02
CA PHE A 25 -14.32 2.05 -0.09
C PHE A 25 -15.59 2.75 0.41
N ILE A 26 -15.52 3.39 1.58
CA ILE A 26 -16.64 4.15 2.14
C ILE A 26 -16.99 5.33 1.23
N ARG A 27 -15.97 6.08 0.75
CA ARG A 27 -16.18 7.26 -0.09
C ARG A 27 -16.72 6.94 -1.48
N LEU A 28 -16.29 5.82 -2.07
CA LEU A 28 -16.57 5.47 -3.45
C LEU A 28 -17.77 4.52 -3.60
N GLY A 29 -18.45 4.18 -2.50
CA GLY A 29 -19.61 3.29 -2.53
C GLY A 29 -19.27 1.85 -2.93
N GLY A 30 -18.07 1.37 -2.58
CA GLY A 30 -17.68 -0.03 -2.81
C GLY A 30 -16.44 -0.27 -3.69
N LEU A 31 -15.75 0.78 -4.13
CA LEU A 31 -14.50 0.67 -4.90
C LEU A 31 -13.25 0.82 -4.01
N TYR A 32 -12.16 0.20 -4.41
CA TYR A 32 -10.92 0.17 -3.64
C TYR A 32 -9.88 1.12 -4.23
N THR A 33 -8.96 1.61 -3.42
CA THR A 33 -7.82 2.44 -3.89
C THR A 33 -6.57 1.62 -4.15
N SER A 34 -6.47 0.41 -3.62
CA SER A 34 -5.31 -0.46 -3.71
C SER A 34 -5.67 -1.87 -4.21
N PHE A 35 -6.87 -2.36 -3.92
CA PHE A 35 -7.33 -3.69 -4.36
C PHE A 35 -7.84 -3.70 -5.81
N MET A 36 -6.89 -3.64 -6.76
CA MET A 36 -7.21 -3.50 -8.18
C MET A 36 -7.91 -4.73 -8.78
N SER A 37 -7.68 -5.94 -8.27
CA SER A 37 -8.43 -7.12 -8.75
C SER A 37 -9.94 -6.96 -8.55
N GLY A 38 -10.37 -6.41 -7.42
CA GLY A 38 -11.78 -6.10 -7.17
C GLY A 38 -12.32 -5.04 -8.13
N ASN A 39 -11.56 -3.96 -8.37
CA ASN A 39 -11.95 -2.93 -9.34
C ASN A 39 -12.01 -3.47 -10.77
N THR A 40 -11.11 -4.38 -11.16
CA THR A 40 -11.14 -5.04 -12.47
C THR A 40 -12.40 -5.89 -12.65
N THR A 41 -12.83 -6.62 -11.61
CA THR A 41 -14.11 -7.34 -11.64
C THR A 41 -15.28 -6.38 -11.78
N GLN A 42 -15.32 -5.29 -11.01
CA GLN A 42 -16.39 -4.28 -11.11
C GLN A 42 -16.42 -3.62 -12.49
N LEU A 43 -15.27 -3.27 -13.05
CA LEU A 43 -15.13 -2.77 -14.42
C LEU A 43 -15.71 -3.76 -15.44
N SER A 44 -15.31 -5.03 -15.34
CA SER A 44 -15.76 -6.08 -16.26
C SER A 44 -17.27 -6.29 -16.20
N VAL A 45 -17.86 -6.29 -15.00
CA VAL A 45 -19.31 -6.43 -14.81
C VAL A 45 -20.05 -5.23 -15.41
N ALA A 46 -19.58 -4.00 -15.16
CA ALA A 46 -20.18 -2.79 -15.72
C ALA A 46 -20.13 -2.79 -17.26
N LEU A 47 -18.98 -3.14 -17.85
CA LEU A 47 -18.83 -3.27 -19.31
C LEU A 47 -19.73 -4.38 -19.88
N GLY A 48 -19.83 -5.52 -19.20
CA GLY A 48 -20.70 -6.63 -19.60
C GLY A 48 -22.18 -6.25 -19.66
N HIS A 49 -22.63 -5.41 -18.72
CA HIS A 49 -23.99 -4.86 -18.71
C HIS A 49 -24.17 -3.62 -19.60
N ARG A 50 -23.13 -3.19 -20.33
CA ARG A 50 -23.10 -1.94 -21.11
C ARG A 50 -23.37 -0.68 -20.27
N ASP A 51 -23.11 -0.76 -18.97
CA ASP A 51 -23.17 0.36 -18.04
C ASP A 51 -21.83 1.11 -18.04
N PHE A 52 -21.63 1.91 -19.09
CA PHE A 52 -20.39 2.65 -19.25
C PHE A 52 -20.20 3.72 -18.16
N ALA A 53 -21.29 4.23 -17.57
CA ALA A 53 -21.21 5.24 -16.53
C ALA A 53 -20.50 4.70 -15.28
N HIS A 54 -20.90 3.50 -14.82
CA HIS A 54 -20.26 2.86 -13.66
C HIS A 54 -18.92 2.20 -14.01
N ALA A 55 -18.58 2.03 -15.29
CA ALA A 55 -17.28 1.53 -15.73
C ALA A 55 -16.15 2.58 -15.64
N VAL A 56 -16.46 3.88 -15.74
CA VAL A 56 -15.45 4.95 -15.78
C VAL A 56 -14.59 4.96 -14.53
N LEU A 57 -15.20 4.98 -13.35
CA LEU A 57 -14.48 5.19 -12.10
C LEU A 57 -13.53 4.02 -11.75
N PRO A 58 -13.93 2.74 -11.83
CA PRO A 58 -13.00 1.60 -11.69
C PRO A 58 -11.83 1.68 -12.67
N ALA A 59 -12.07 2.04 -13.94
CA ALA A 59 -11.03 2.17 -14.95
C ALA A 59 -10.03 3.29 -14.60
N LEU A 60 -10.53 4.45 -14.14
CA LEU A 60 -9.68 5.55 -13.69
C LEU A 60 -8.85 5.19 -12.46
N LEU A 61 -9.41 4.46 -11.49
CA LEU A 61 -8.68 3.98 -10.31
C LEU A 61 -7.56 3.02 -10.70
N ILE A 62 -7.85 2.07 -11.61
CA ILE A 62 -6.85 1.14 -12.15
C ILE A 62 -5.73 1.91 -12.86
N PHE A 63 -6.08 2.88 -13.69
CA PHE A 63 -5.10 3.70 -14.40
C PHE A 63 -4.25 4.56 -13.45
N ALA A 64 -4.87 5.21 -12.46
CA ALA A 64 -4.17 6.03 -11.47
C ALA A 64 -3.20 5.19 -10.63
N PHE A 65 -3.63 3.99 -10.20
CA PHE A 65 -2.77 3.04 -9.50
C PHE A 65 -1.61 2.57 -10.37
N PHE A 66 -1.88 2.23 -11.64
CA PHE A 66 -0.83 1.85 -12.59
C PHE A 66 0.21 2.96 -12.74
N LEU A 67 -0.25 4.20 -12.94
CA LEU A 67 0.63 5.37 -13.03
C LEU A 67 1.45 5.55 -11.76
N GLY A 68 0.83 5.41 -10.59
CA GLY A 68 1.52 5.42 -9.30
C GLY A 68 2.63 4.37 -9.21
N ALA A 69 2.33 3.13 -9.62
CA ALA A 69 3.30 2.04 -9.65
C ALA A 69 4.45 2.31 -10.64
N THR A 70 4.14 2.85 -11.83
CA THR A 70 5.15 3.26 -12.81
C THR A 70 6.03 4.37 -12.27
N LEU A 71 5.47 5.39 -11.62
CA LEU A 71 6.22 6.50 -11.05
C LEU A 71 7.08 6.05 -9.85
N GLY A 72 6.53 5.27 -8.92
CA GLY A 72 7.28 4.72 -7.78
C GLY A 72 8.40 3.76 -8.21
N GLY A 73 8.12 2.90 -9.21
CA GLY A 73 9.12 2.05 -9.83
C GLY A 73 10.20 2.84 -10.56
N GLY A 74 9.80 3.83 -11.36
CA GLY A 74 10.71 4.73 -12.07
C GLY A 74 11.61 5.52 -11.12
N LEU A 75 11.06 6.09 -10.05
CA LEU A 75 11.81 6.73 -8.97
C LEU A 75 12.85 5.79 -8.36
N SER A 76 12.50 4.51 -8.16
CA SER A 76 13.44 3.51 -7.66
C SER A 76 14.58 3.20 -8.62
N VAL A 77 14.34 3.32 -9.93
CA VAL A 77 15.35 3.09 -10.99
C VAL A 77 16.31 4.27 -11.13
N VAL A 78 15.81 5.50 -11.10
CA VAL A 78 16.63 6.71 -11.30
C VAL A 78 17.34 7.18 -10.03
N THR A 79 16.92 6.69 -8.86
CA THR A 79 17.53 7.01 -7.57
C THR A 79 18.58 5.97 -7.21
N ALA A 80 19.70 6.40 -6.60
CA ALA A 80 20.71 5.47 -6.11
C ALA A 80 20.07 4.38 -5.23
N PRO A 81 20.43 3.08 -5.35
CA PRO A 81 19.69 1.98 -4.73
C PRO A 81 19.49 2.12 -3.22
N ARG A 82 20.46 2.72 -2.52
CA ARG A 82 20.36 2.97 -1.07
C ARG A 82 19.25 3.98 -0.72
N TRP A 83 18.90 4.89 -1.62
CA TRP A 83 17.92 5.96 -1.42
C TRP A 83 16.55 5.70 -2.07
N ALA A 84 16.40 4.61 -2.84
CA ALA A 84 15.13 4.32 -3.54
C ALA A 84 13.93 4.27 -2.58
N MET A 85 14.04 3.51 -1.50
CA MET A 85 12.98 3.36 -0.50
C MET A 85 12.52 4.68 0.15
N PRO A 86 13.40 5.51 0.77
CA PRO A 86 12.96 6.77 1.37
C PRO A 86 12.38 7.75 0.35
N VAL A 87 12.90 7.78 -0.89
CA VAL A 87 12.38 8.66 -1.95
C VAL A 87 10.96 8.26 -2.35
N VAL A 88 10.70 6.97 -2.56
CA VAL A 88 9.34 6.52 -2.91
C VAL A 88 8.36 6.72 -1.75
N LEU A 89 8.78 6.50 -0.50
CA LEU A 89 7.94 6.80 0.66
C LEU A 89 7.66 8.30 0.80
N ALA A 90 8.63 9.18 0.49
CA ALA A 90 8.38 10.61 0.47
C ALA A 90 7.36 10.99 -0.62
N PHE A 91 7.50 10.42 -1.81
CA PHE A 91 6.55 10.60 -2.90
C PHE A 91 5.13 10.14 -2.52
N GLU A 92 5.00 8.96 -1.91
CA GLU A 92 3.73 8.44 -1.40
C GLU A 92 3.12 9.40 -0.37
N ALA A 93 3.88 9.83 0.64
CA ALA A 93 3.39 10.75 1.67
C ALA A 93 2.89 12.08 1.07
N LEU A 94 3.65 12.66 0.14
CA LEU A 94 3.25 13.87 -0.59
C LEU A 94 2.00 13.65 -1.44
N THR A 95 1.87 12.49 -2.08
CA THR A 95 0.68 12.14 -2.86
C THR A 95 -0.56 12.00 -1.99
N VAL A 96 -0.44 11.39 -0.81
CA VAL A 96 -1.54 11.29 0.18
C VAL A 96 -1.93 12.67 0.71
N LEU A 97 -0.97 13.55 0.97
CA LEU A 97 -1.26 14.95 1.32
C LEU A 97 -1.94 15.70 0.17
N GLY A 98 -1.54 15.42 -1.07
CA GLY A 98 -2.22 15.91 -2.27
C GLY A 98 -3.68 15.45 -2.34
N ALA A 99 -3.95 14.17 -2.05
CA ALA A 99 -5.30 13.62 -1.97
C ALA A 99 -6.16 14.36 -0.92
N LEU A 100 -5.59 14.62 0.26
CA LEU A 100 -6.24 15.39 1.31
C LEU A 100 -6.54 16.82 0.85
N SER A 101 -5.54 17.53 0.34
CA SER A 101 -5.67 18.91 -0.12
C SER A 101 -6.75 19.06 -1.21
N ILE A 102 -6.70 18.21 -2.24
CA ILE A 102 -7.67 18.22 -3.33
C ILE A 102 -9.06 17.84 -2.84
N GLY A 103 -9.18 16.84 -1.96
CA GLY A 103 -10.50 16.43 -1.47
C GLY A 103 -11.14 17.39 -0.47
N LEU A 104 -10.36 18.23 0.21
CA LEU A 104 -10.88 19.35 1.02
C LEU A 104 -11.32 20.54 0.17
N THR A 105 -10.64 20.79 -0.95
CA THR A 105 -10.91 21.94 -1.84
C THR A 105 -11.97 21.64 -2.91
N THR A 106 -12.05 20.39 -3.36
CA THR A 106 -12.94 19.93 -4.44
C THR A 106 -13.61 18.59 -4.08
N PRO A 107 -14.45 18.57 -3.03
CA PRO A 107 -15.01 17.33 -2.51
C PRO A 107 -15.86 16.56 -3.54
N ASP A 108 -16.54 17.26 -4.45
CA ASP A 108 -17.50 16.66 -5.39
C ASP A 108 -16.86 15.97 -6.60
N LEU A 109 -15.59 16.25 -6.90
CA LEU A 109 -14.94 15.76 -8.12
C LEU A 109 -14.37 14.34 -7.98
N GLY A 110 -14.38 13.74 -6.79
CA GLY A 110 -13.85 12.39 -6.55
C GLY A 110 -12.34 12.23 -6.75
N LEU A 111 -11.62 13.31 -7.08
CA LEU A 111 -10.18 13.30 -7.42
C LEU A 111 -9.28 12.81 -6.29
N ALA A 112 -9.68 13.04 -5.04
CA ALA A 112 -8.95 12.53 -3.87
C ALA A 112 -8.71 11.01 -3.96
N SER A 113 -9.70 10.26 -4.44
CA SER A 113 -9.60 8.80 -4.60
C SER A 113 -8.62 8.37 -5.69
N LEU A 114 -8.46 9.16 -6.74
CA LEU A 114 -7.45 8.91 -7.77
C LEU A 114 -6.04 9.14 -7.23
N PHE A 115 -5.84 10.19 -6.42
CA PHE A 115 -4.56 10.43 -5.74
C PHE A 115 -4.27 9.37 -4.68
N MET A 116 -5.28 8.90 -3.94
CA MET A 116 -5.13 7.75 -3.05
C MET A 116 -4.69 6.51 -3.82
N ALA A 117 -5.33 6.21 -4.96
CA ALA A 117 -4.96 5.07 -5.80
C ALA A 117 -3.54 5.20 -6.37
N LEU A 118 -3.14 6.41 -6.79
CA LEU A 118 -1.79 6.71 -7.24
C LEU A 118 -0.76 6.48 -6.13
N ALA A 119 -1.03 6.94 -4.91
CA ALA A 119 -0.15 6.70 -3.76
C ALA A 119 0.00 5.20 -3.47
N MET A 120 -1.11 4.45 -3.50
CA MET A 120 -1.09 3.00 -3.28
C MET A 120 -0.34 2.22 -4.36
N GLY A 121 -0.43 2.68 -5.61
CA GLY A 121 0.41 2.17 -6.70
C GLY A 121 1.90 2.35 -6.40
N ALA A 122 2.29 3.55 -5.97
CA ALA A 122 3.68 3.86 -5.64
C ALA A 122 4.21 3.07 -4.42
N GLN A 123 3.39 2.92 -3.38
CA GLN A 123 3.74 2.13 -2.19
C GLN A 123 4.06 0.67 -2.56
N ASN A 124 3.32 0.08 -3.49
CA ASN A 124 3.57 -1.29 -3.93
C ASN A 124 4.95 -1.45 -4.59
N ALA A 125 5.52 -0.42 -5.21
CA ALA A 125 6.89 -0.46 -5.73
C ALA A 125 7.93 -0.63 -4.60
N VAL A 126 7.67 -0.09 -3.41
CA VAL A 126 8.53 -0.28 -2.22
C VAL A 126 8.40 -1.70 -1.67
N LEU A 127 7.18 -2.23 -1.62
CA LEU A 127 6.91 -3.52 -1.00
C LEU A 127 7.50 -4.70 -1.79
N VAL A 128 7.63 -4.57 -3.12
CA VAL A 128 8.34 -5.55 -3.96
C VAL A 128 9.82 -5.67 -3.61
N GLN A 129 10.43 -4.63 -3.03
CA GLN A 129 11.86 -4.62 -2.66
C GLN A 129 12.13 -5.39 -1.36
N VAL A 130 11.11 -5.76 -0.58
CA VAL A 130 11.27 -6.53 0.67
C VAL A 130 11.39 -8.03 0.34
N GLN A 131 12.60 -8.47 -0.01
CA GLN A 131 12.88 -9.87 -0.34
C GLN A 131 12.46 -10.84 0.77
N GLY A 132 11.67 -11.86 0.41
CA GLY A 132 11.23 -12.93 1.31
C GLY A 132 10.03 -12.60 2.20
N PHE A 133 9.45 -11.41 2.09
CA PHE A 133 8.20 -11.03 2.75
C PHE A 133 7.22 -10.53 1.69
N ARG A 134 6.16 -11.31 1.44
CA ARG A 134 5.09 -10.95 0.51
C ARG A 134 4.19 -9.88 1.14
N ALA A 135 4.73 -8.68 1.36
CA ALA A 135 3.95 -7.51 1.74
C ALA A 135 3.40 -6.80 0.51
N GLY A 136 2.26 -6.14 0.66
CA GLY A 136 1.53 -5.48 -0.43
C GLY A 136 0.11 -6.01 -0.58
N THR A 137 -0.81 -5.13 -0.93
CA THR A 137 -2.24 -5.45 -0.99
C THR A 137 -2.58 -6.44 -2.09
N THR A 138 -1.79 -6.46 -3.17
CA THR A 138 -1.85 -7.45 -4.25
C THR A 138 -1.54 -8.87 -3.77
N PHE A 139 -0.87 -9.04 -2.63
CA PHE A 139 -0.47 -10.34 -2.09
C PHE A 139 -1.28 -10.81 -0.89
N VAL A 140 -2.25 -10.03 -0.40
CA VAL A 140 -3.01 -10.37 0.81
C VAL A 140 -3.81 -11.65 0.65
N THR A 141 -4.47 -11.87 -0.50
CA THR A 141 -5.17 -13.13 -0.77
C THR A 141 -4.21 -14.32 -0.71
N GLY A 142 -3.00 -14.14 -1.26
CA GLY A 142 -1.93 -15.14 -1.18
C GLY A 142 -1.39 -15.34 0.23
N ALA A 143 -1.30 -14.27 1.03
CA ALA A 143 -0.90 -14.32 2.44
C ALA A 143 -1.94 -15.08 3.27
N LEU A 144 -3.24 -14.77 3.13
CA LEU A 144 -4.31 -15.48 3.82
C LEU A 144 -4.35 -16.97 3.44
N PHE A 145 -4.20 -17.28 2.15
CA PHE A 145 -4.12 -18.67 1.69
C PHE A 145 -2.89 -19.40 2.27
N SER A 146 -1.71 -18.77 2.20
CA SER A 146 -0.46 -19.33 2.75
C SER A 146 -0.55 -19.49 4.27
N PHE A 147 -1.20 -18.55 4.96
CA PHE A 147 -1.47 -18.62 6.38
C PHE A 147 -2.26 -19.89 6.72
N GLY A 148 -3.36 -20.15 6.01
CA GLY A 148 -4.15 -21.38 6.17
C GLY A 148 -3.34 -22.66 5.93
N GLN A 149 -2.57 -22.71 4.85
CA GLN A 149 -1.70 -23.88 4.55
C GLN A 149 -0.67 -24.14 5.65
N LYS A 150 -0.02 -23.08 6.14
CA LYS A 150 1.02 -23.20 7.17
C LYS A 150 0.44 -23.52 8.55
N VAL A 151 -0.77 -23.05 8.85
CA VAL A 151 -1.53 -23.49 10.04
C VAL A 151 -1.80 -25.00 9.95
N ALA A 152 -2.28 -25.50 8.80
CA ALA A 152 -2.52 -26.93 8.60
C ALA A 152 -1.25 -27.77 8.79
N LEU A 153 -0.10 -27.32 8.27
CA LEU A 153 1.19 -27.98 8.47
C LEU A 153 1.64 -28.01 9.94
N ALA A 154 1.46 -26.89 10.65
CA ALA A 154 1.81 -26.78 12.07
C ALA A 154 0.92 -27.69 12.93
N LEU A 155 -0.39 -27.71 12.68
CA LEU A 155 -1.35 -28.58 13.36
C LEU A 155 -1.07 -30.06 13.10
N SER A 156 -0.65 -30.40 11.88
CA SER A 156 -0.26 -31.76 11.50
C SER A 156 1.12 -32.18 12.00
N ARG A 157 1.87 -31.28 12.68
CA ARG A 157 3.28 -31.47 13.06
C ARG A 157 4.21 -31.84 11.89
N ARG A 158 3.81 -31.48 10.67
CA ARG A 158 4.56 -31.73 9.41
C ARG A 158 5.32 -30.51 8.93
N GLY A 159 5.26 -29.40 9.67
CA GLY A 159 6.00 -28.19 9.37
C GLY A 159 6.38 -27.40 10.63
N PRO A 160 7.10 -26.29 10.49
CA PRO A 160 7.54 -25.46 11.61
C PRO A 160 6.35 -24.93 12.42
N ARG A 161 6.42 -25.07 13.76
CA ARG A 161 5.35 -24.64 14.69
C ARG A 161 4.87 -23.20 14.47
N TYR A 162 5.77 -22.30 14.08
CA TYR A 162 5.50 -20.87 13.89
C TYR A 162 5.68 -20.39 12.44
N GLY A 163 5.72 -21.30 11.46
CA GLY A 163 5.93 -20.94 10.05
C GLY A 163 4.85 -20.00 9.48
N TRP A 164 3.65 -20.02 10.08
CA TRP A 164 2.47 -19.24 9.70
C TRP A 164 2.48 -17.78 10.15
N VAL A 165 3.34 -17.41 11.13
CA VAL A 165 3.28 -16.09 11.80
C VAL A 165 3.47 -14.93 10.82
N GLY A 166 4.37 -15.07 9.84
CA GLY A 166 4.63 -14.03 8.85
C GLY A 166 3.41 -13.69 8.00
N ASP A 167 2.77 -14.69 7.40
CA ASP A 167 1.61 -14.47 6.53
C ASP A 167 0.37 -14.03 7.34
N GLY A 168 0.19 -14.60 8.53
CA GLY A 168 -0.86 -14.18 9.46
C GLY A 168 -0.70 -12.73 9.89
N ALA A 169 0.53 -12.28 10.14
CA ALA A 169 0.81 -10.88 10.49
C ALA A 169 0.50 -9.92 9.33
N VAL A 170 0.80 -10.27 8.08
CA VAL A 170 0.46 -9.45 6.91
C VAL A 170 -1.06 -9.28 6.79
N TRP A 171 -1.82 -10.38 6.89
CA TRP A 171 -3.27 -10.32 6.80
C TRP A 171 -3.89 -9.54 7.97
N LEU A 172 -3.44 -9.79 9.20
CA LEU A 172 -3.90 -9.06 10.38
C LEU A 172 -3.54 -7.57 10.33
N ALA A 173 -2.37 -7.20 9.79
CA ALA A 173 -1.99 -5.81 9.61
C ALA A 173 -2.95 -5.09 8.66
N LEU A 174 -3.28 -5.69 7.52
CA LEU A 174 -4.29 -5.13 6.61
C LEU A 174 -5.64 -4.97 7.31
N LEU A 175 -6.12 -6.03 7.99
CA LEU A 175 -7.42 -6.02 8.69
C LEU A 175 -7.47 -4.94 9.77
N ALA A 176 -6.44 -4.83 10.60
CA ALA A 176 -6.33 -3.81 11.63
C ALA A 176 -6.28 -2.40 11.02
N GLY A 177 -5.52 -2.23 9.95
CA GLY A 177 -5.48 -1.01 9.15
C GLY A 177 -6.86 -0.59 8.64
N ALA A 178 -7.60 -1.50 7.99
CA ALA A 178 -8.93 -1.23 7.50
C ALA A 178 -9.92 -0.89 8.63
N ALA A 179 -9.92 -1.68 9.72
CA ALA A 179 -10.80 -1.43 10.86
C ALA A 179 -10.53 -0.06 11.52
N THR A 180 -9.25 0.28 11.71
CA THR A 180 -8.88 1.61 12.23
C THR A 180 -9.21 2.73 11.24
N GLY A 181 -9.02 2.50 9.95
CA GLY A 181 -9.39 3.42 8.87
C GLY A 181 -10.87 3.77 8.89
N THR A 182 -11.75 2.77 8.98
CA THR A 182 -13.19 2.95 9.11
C THR A 182 -13.53 3.81 10.33
N VAL A 183 -13.04 3.44 11.53
CA VAL A 183 -13.36 4.17 12.77
C VAL A 183 -12.88 5.62 12.74
N VAL A 184 -11.71 5.89 12.16
CA VAL A 184 -11.18 7.26 12.07
C VAL A 184 -11.93 8.06 11.00
N TYR A 185 -12.22 7.46 9.84
CA TYR A 185 -12.97 8.12 8.77
C TYR A 185 -14.38 8.52 9.22
N ASP A 186 -15.07 7.68 9.99
CA ASP A 186 -16.40 8.01 10.52
C ASP A 186 -16.40 9.22 11.45
N ARG A 187 -15.27 9.52 12.10
CA ARG A 187 -15.15 10.64 13.05
C ARG A 187 -14.70 11.94 12.41
N ILE A 188 -13.75 11.88 11.48
CA ILE A 188 -13.07 13.08 10.94
C ILE A 188 -13.07 13.15 9.41
N GLY A 189 -13.80 12.25 8.75
CA GLY A 189 -13.92 12.20 7.29
C GLY A 189 -12.56 12.13 6.61
N LEU A 190 -12.38 12.93 5.56
CA LEU A 190 -11.17 12.88 4.74
C LEU A 190 -9.90 13.33 5.49
N VAL A 191 -10.02 14.08 6.59
CA VAL A 191 -8.88 14.46 7.45
C VAL A 191 -8.17 13.21 8.02
N ALA A 192 -8.84 12.06 8.03
CA ALA A 192 -8.26 10.76 8.33
C ALA A 192 -6.99 10.45 7.50
N LEU A 193 -6.79 11.06 6.32
CA LEU A 193 -5.58 10.90 5.49
C LEU A 193 -4.30 11.50 6.11
N VAL A 194 -4.42 12.37 7.12
CA VAL A 194 -3.25 12.86 7.88
C VAL A 194 -2.50 11.69 8.54
N VAL A 195 -3.22 10.66 8.99
CA VAL A 195 -2.62 9.48 9.65
C VAL A 195 -1.65 8.74 8.71
N PRO A 196 -2.06 8.23 7.53
CA PRO A 196 -1.11 7.57 6.63
C PRO A 196 -0.04 8.53 6.12
N ALA A 197 -0.37 9.80 5.80
CA ALA A 197 0.63 10.76 5.34
C ALA A 197 1.76 10.96 6.36
N THR A 198 1.42 11.15 7.64
CA THR A 198 2.41 11.37 8.71
C THR A 198 3.22 10.13 9.03
N ILE A 199 2.60 8.95 9.03
CA ILE A 199 3.31 7.68 9.25
C ILE A 199 4.28 7.41 8.10
N THR A 200 3.83 7.51 6.83
CA THR A 200 4.71 7.29 5.66
C THR A 200 5.85 8.32 5.62
N ALA A 201 5.60 9.59 5.93
CA ALA A 201 6.65 10.61 6.02
C ALA A 201 7.68 10.27 7.11
N THR A 202 7.23 9.80 8.28
CA THR A 202 8.10 9.38 9.38
C THR A 202 8.95 8.18 8.98
N LEU A 203 8.37 7.20 8.29
CA LEU A 203 9.09 6.05 7.75
C LEU A 203 10.15 6.46 6.70
N SER A 204 9.81 7.41 5.82
CA SER A 204 10.75 7.98 4.84
C SER A 204 11.94 8.64 5.53
N ILE A 205 11.69 9.54 6.48
CA ILE A 205 12.75 10.24 7.24
C ILE A 205 13.59 9.25 8.03
N GLY A 206 12.96 8.28 8.71
CA GLY A 206 13.66 7.24 9.46
C GLY A 206 14.60 6.42 8.57
N ALA A 207 14.14 6.01 7.39
CA ALA A 207 14.97 5.30 6.42
C ALA A 207 16.14 6.18 5.95
N ALA A 208 15.88 7.42 5.59
CA ALA A 208 16.88 8.40 5.17
C ALA A 208 17.97 8.62 6.24
N VAL A 209 17.60 8.78 7.50
CA VAL A 209 18.54 8.95 8.62
C VAL A 209 19.41 7.70 8.81
N VAL A 210 18.81 6.50 8.72
CA VAL A 210 19.56 5.23 8.83
C VAL A 210 20.58 5.09 7.68
N ILE A 211 20.22 5.53 6.47
CA ILE A 211 21.11 5.52 5.31
C ILE A 211 22.23 6.54 5.46
N ALA A 212 21.91 7.78 5.86
CA ALA A 212 22.89 8.86 6.02
C ALA A 212 23.95 8.55 7.10
N ARG A 213 23.59 7.79 8.14
CA ARG A 213 24.52 7.37 9.21
C ARG A 213 25.43 6.20 8.82
N ARG A 214 25.19 5.53 7.68
CA ARG A 214 26.03 4.43 7.21
C ARG A 214 27.01 4.96 6.16
N PRO A 215 28.34 4.80 6.35
CA PRO A 215 29.30 5.18 5.32
C PRO A 215 29.00 4.42 4.03
N GLU A 216 29.21 5.07 2.88
CA GLU A 216 29.09 4.37 1.59
C GLU A 216 30.07 3.20 1.59
N PRO A 217 29.64 2.00 1.14
CA PRO A 217 30.58 0.91 0.93
C PRO A 217 31.62 1.41 -0.08
N VAL A 218 32.89 1.42 0.33
CA VAL A 218 34.02 1.72 -0.55
C VAL A 218 33.87 0.81 -1.76
N GLN A 219 33.60 1.39 -2.93
CA GLN A 219 33.64 0.64 -4.18
C GLN A 219 35.07 0.13 -4.30
N ALA A 220 35.26 -1.20 -4.24
CA ALA A 220 36.51 -1.79 -4.66
C ALA A 220 36.67 -1.42 -6.14
N SER A 221 37.63 -0.54 -6.44
CA SER A 221 38.00 -0.20 -7.81
C SER A 221 38.28 -1.50 -8.58
N PRO A 222 37.83 -1.59 -9.84
CA PRO A 222 38.04 -2.78 -10.67
C PRO A 222 39.53 -3.09 -10.90
#